data_AF-A0A2E7VJ59-F1
#
_entry.id   AF-A0A2E7VJ59-F1
#
_cell.length_a   1.000
_cell.length_b   1.000
_cell.length_c   1.000
_cell.angle_alpha   90.00
_cell.angle_beta   90.00
_cell.angle_gamma   90.00
#
_symmetry.space_group_name_H-M   'P 1'
#
loop_
_entity.id
_entity.type
_entity.pdbx_description
1 polymer ?
#
loop_
_entity_poly.entity_id
_entity_poly.type
_entity_poly.pdbx_seq_one_letter_code
_entity_poly.pdbx_strand_id
1 'polypeptide(L)'
;HAYDLDEEHMVSMQYEMEMLPMGSFDDIPTVEVAPNNRNGYFGPGLYADKGLNFVTHAELPVAPPHSMGSLRHANVAKSHNQPLVPYVVGNSYAHPLLPADELWVTTTHRGQFHGDRGDKWGPDYLIDHSYHANDRLWDEYFFSSIAPQSSRSFSSNRTVTKVFEDFHSGGSLPNQRMVPWKPANEEEYEASAKLFSGDGDAEVIQPEAYLNSASNLMVKGGFNVNSTSPSAWAALLAANNGASVPVRRPGQSVEILSEVEYPVSRFSMPNEGVAEDSSGFGSDQAMWSGFRSLERAQIQFLAEKIVEQVKLRGPFLSLGEFINRRVSNDSLGLRGAVQAALDHPDVSINEPFNMTSTPILESDVGGYGYLNPAAAEGLSGAGAPGFVTQADVLAPLAPTLSVRSDTFRIRAFGQAPSLPGTRPGPGLYCEIIAQRLPEFVDSSANVAEDAPSSLSADNQTFGRRFKVTSFRWFRKDQL
;
A
#
# COMPACT_ATOMS: atom_id res chain seq x y z
N HIS A 1 20.19 -21.18 27.25
CA HIS A 1 19.68 -22.09 26.22
C HIS A 1 20.41 -21.76 24.93
N ALA A 2 21.38 -22.59 24.55
CA ALA A 2 22.06 -22.47 23.27
C ALA A 2 21.22 -23.21 22.24
N TYR A 3 20.92 -22.55 21.13
CA TYR A 3 20.27 -23.16 19.97
C TYR A 3 21.21 -24.19 19.36
N ASP A 4 20.69 -25.35 19.01
CA ASP A 4 21.43 -26.37 18.28
C ASP A 4 21.38 -26.03 16.79
N LEU A 5 22.41 -25.31 16.32
CA LEU A 5 22.52 -24.80 14.96
C LEU A 5 22.80 -25.92 13.93
N ASP A 6 23.10 -27.14 14.37
CA ASP A 6 23.37 -28.28 13.49
C ASP A 6 22.07 -28.96 12.98
N GLU A 7 20.92 -28.75 13.65
CA GLU A 7 19.60 -29.26 13.22
C GLU A 7 18.69 -28.19 12.56
N GLU A 8 19.04 -26.89 12.66
CA GLU A 8 18.27 -25.78 12.09
C GLU A 8 18.88 -25.29 10.76
N HIS A 9 18.08 -25.19 9.70
CA HIS A 9 18.58 -24.70 8.40
C HIS A 9 18.95 -23.22 8.54
N MET A 10 20.25 -22.90 8.54
CA MET A 10 20.81 -21.56 8.81
C MET A 10 20.12 -20.41 8.06
N VAL A 11 19.55 -20.71 6.89
CA VAL A 11 18.77 -19.75 6.08
C VAL A 11 17.53 -19.18 6.74
N SER A 12 17.03 -19.78 7.82
CA SER A 12 15.84 -19.33 8.54
C SER A 12 16.17 -18.28 9.61
N MET A 13 17.46 -18.03 9.85
CA MET A 13 17.94 -17.08 10.86
C MET A 13 18.03 -15.66 10.30
N GLN A 14 17.82 -14.67 11.18
CA GLN A 14 17.86 -13.25 10.80
C GLN A 14 19.28 -12.72 10.57
N TYR A 15 20.26 -13.33 11.23
CA TYR A 15 21.66 -12.95 11.16
C TYR A 15 22.51 -14.22 11.21
N GLU A 16 23.55 -14.27 10.38
CA GLU A 16 24.62 -15.23 10.48
C GLU A 16 25.84 -14.52 11.10
N MET A 17 26.43 -15.12 12.12
CA MET A 17 27.67 -14.62 12.73
C MET A 17 28.75 -15.68 12.56
N GLU A 18 29.70 -15.43 11.67
CA GLU A 18 30.86 -16.28 11.48
C GLU A 18 32.06 -15.74 12.28
N MET A 19 32.70 -16.60 13.09
CA MET A 19 33.94 -16.26 13.77
C MET A 19 35.12 -16.84 12.99
N LEU A 20 35.77 -16.01 12.20
CA LEU A 20 36.93 -16.40 11.40
C LEU A 20 38.25 -16.09 12.14
N PRO A 21 39.26 -16.98 12.09
CA PRO A 21 40.59 -16.67 12.59
C PRO A 21 41.20 -15.53 11.77
N MET A 22 41.70 -14.50 12.46
CA MET A 22 42.22 -13.28 11.84
C MET A 22 43.52 -13.58 11.07
N GLY A 23 43.44 -13.61 9.73
CA GLY A 23 44.57 -13.85 8.83
C GLY A 23 45.32 -12.58 8.39
N SER A 24 44.60 -11.46 8.22
CA SER A 24 45.12 -10.14 7.88
C SER A 24 44.15 -9.05 8.37
N PHE A 25 44.62 -7.80 8.48
CA PHE A 25 43.73 -6.64 8.69
C PHE A 25 42.86 -6.34 7.46
N ASP A 26 43.27 -6.80 6.28
CA ASP A 26 42.55 -6.60 5.01
C ASP A 26 41.46 -7.66 4.75
N ASP A 27 41.48 -8.77 5.49
CA ASP A 27 40.59 -9.94 5.28
C ASP A 27 39.30 -9.87 6.11
N ILE A 28 39.09 -8.78 6.85
CA ILE A 28 37.93 -8.65 7.73
C ILE A 28 36.87 -7.78 7.03
N PRO A 29 35.60 -8.21 6.97
CA PRO A 29 34.47 -7.31 6.70
C PRO A 29 34.30 -6.36 7.91
N THR A 30 35.23 -5.42 8.07
CA THR A 30 35.12 -4.35 9.06
C THR A 30 34.25 -3.24 8.52
N VAL A 31 33.46 -2.64 9.40
CA VAL A 31 32.81 -1.37 9.11
C VAL A 31 33.88 -0.29 9.24
N GLU A 32 34.25 0.34 8.13
CA GLU A 32 35.14 1.50 8.17
C GLU A 32 34.41 2.67 8.86
N VAL A 33 35.17 3.47 9.60
CA VAL A 33 34.64 4.61 10.35
C VAL A 33 35.15 5.90 9.73
N ALA A 34 34.23 6.78 9.35
CA ALA A 34 34.56 8.06 8.75
C ALA A 34 35.39 8.93 9.74
N PRO A 35 36.54 9.47 9.30
CA PRO A 35 37.48 10.15 10.20
C PRO A 35 36.95 11.49 10.75
N ASN A 36 35.96 12.08 10.09
CA ASN A 36 35.43 13.41 10.38
C ASN A 36 34.27 13.41 11.41
N ASN A 37 33.43 12.37 11.44
CA ASN A 37 32.25 12.30 12.30
C ASN A 37 32.22 11.05 13.19
N ARG A 38 33.16 10.11 13.00
CA ARG A 38 33.22 8.81 13.70
C ARG A 38 32.00 7.91 13.49
N ASN A 39 31.22 8.13 12.44
CA ASN A 39 30.16 7.22 12.02
C ASN A 39 30.74 6.07 11.20
N GLY A 40 30.15 4.89 11.33
CA GLY A 40 30.44 3.77 10.42
C GLY A 40 29.75 3.94 9.07
N TYR A 41 30.34 3.41 8.01
CA TYR A 41 29.71 3.34 6.70
C TYR A 41 28.72 2.17 6.62
N PHE A 42 27.54 2.42 6.04
CA PHE A 42 26.48 1.41 5.85
C PHE A 42 25.67 1.68 4.57
N GLY A 43 24.73 0.78 4.25
CA GLY A 43 23.80 0.90 3.12
C GLY A 43 24.38 0.23 1.86
N PRO A 44 24.86 0.98 0.86
CA PRO A 44 25.42 0.41 -0.36
C PRO A 44 26.75 -0.34 -0.14
N GLY A 45 27.44 -0.10 0.99
CA GLY A 45 28.66 -0.79 1.37
C GLY A 45 29.12 -0.45 2.79
N LEU A 46 30.17 -1.12 3.26
CA LEU A 46 30.72 -0.97 4.62
C LEU A 46 32.02 -0.14 4.69
N TYR A 47 32.50 0.33 3.54
CA TYR A 47 33.77 1.04 3.38
C TYR A 47 33.56 2.44 2.79
N ALA A 48 34.52 3.35 2.96
CA ALA A 48 34.40 4.75 2.55
C ALA A 48 34.21 4.95 1.03
N ASP A 49 34.65 3.98 0.22
CA ASP A 49 34.50 4.01 -1.24
C ASP A 49 33.09 3.64 -1.71
N LYS A 50 32.29 2.97 -0.87
CA LYS A 50 30.98 2.42 -1.25
C LYS A 50 29.83 2.79 -0.33
N GLY A 51 30.08 3.04 0.95
CA GLY A 51 29.06 3.18 1.98
C GLY A 51 28.70 4.62 2.32
N LEU A 52 27.66 4.77 3.14
CA LEU A 52 27.12 6.06 3.57
C LEU A 52 27.09 6.14 5.10
N ASN A 53 27.26 7.35 5.64
CA ASN A 53 27.26 7.59 7.09
C ASN A 53 25.86 7.72 7.71
N PHE A 54 24.83 7.85 6.86
CA PHE A 54 23.43 7.94 7.27
C PHE A 54 22.58 7.10 6.32
N VAL A 55 21.68 6.29 6.88
CA VAL A 55 20.69 5.53 6.12
C VAL A 55 19.36 5.57 6.87
N THR A 56 18.25 5.53 6.14
CA THR A 56 16.92 5.50 6.77
C THR A 56 16.35 4.09 6.72
N HIS A 57 16.13 3.50 7.90
CA HIS A 57 15.59 2.14 8.01
C HIS A 57 14.11 2.12 8.42
N ALA A 58 13.76 2.90 9.45
CA ALA A 58 12.42 2.91 10.04
C ALA A 58 11.97 4.33 10.38
N GLU A 59 10.66 4.53 10.41
CA GLU A 59 10.01 5.77 10.81
C GLU A 59 9.23 5.56 12.11
N LEU A 60 9.27 6.57 12.97
CA LEU A 60 8.42 6.66 14.15
C LEU A 60 7.18 7.47 13.77
N PRO A 61 5.96 6.90 13.82
CA PRO A 61 4.75 7.64 13.48
C PRO A 61 4.56 8.88 14.37
N VAL A 62 4.46 10.05 13.75
CA VAL A 62 4.26 11.34 14.44
C VAL A 62 2.80 11.84 14.37
N ALA A 63 1.94 11.09 13.69
CA ALA A 63 0.50 11.37 13.57
C ALA A 63 -0.27 10.06 13.36
N PRO A 64 -1.59 10.03 13.65
CA PRO A 64 -2.42 8.88 13.34
C PRO A 64 -2.38 8.52 11.84
N PRO A 65 -2.41 7.23 11.46
CA PRO A 65 -2.51 6.83 10.06
C PRO A 65 -3.76 7.40 9.38
N HIS A 66 -3.63 7.79 8.10
CA HIS A 66 -4.73 8.39 7.33
C HIS A 66 -5.19 7.54 6.13
N SER A 67 -4.42 6.50 5.80
CA SER A 67 -4.75 5.53 4.76
C SER A 67 -3.96 4.24 4.97
N MET A 68 -4.31 3.18 4.25
CA MET A 68 -3.55 1.93 4.30
C MET A 68 -2.08 2.12 3.89
N GLY A 69 -1.82 3.06 2.98
CA GLY A 69 -0.48 3.45 2.56
C GLY A 69 0.43 3.93 3.70
N SER A 70 -0.14 4.43 4.80
CA SER A 70 0.62 4.84 5.98
C SER A 70 1.32 3.67 6.69
N LEU A 71 0.91 2.41 6.44
CA LEU A 71 1.52 1.23 7.06
C LEU A 71 2.68 0.62 6.24
N ARG A 72 3.03 1.18 5.07
CA ARG A 72 4.08 0.60 4.20
C ARG A 72 5.45 0.42 4.87
N HIS A 73 5.77 1.29 5.83
CA HIS A 73 7.01 1.25 6.61
C HIS A 73 6.81 0.67 8.02
N ALA A 74 5.61 0.16 8.34
CA ALA A 74 5.35 -0.49 9.61
C ALA A 74 5.96 -1.90 9.61
N ASN A 75 6.76 -2.20 10.62
CA ASN A 75 7.34 -3.52 10.79
C ASN A 75 6.37 -4.43 11.57
N VAL A 76 5.47 -5.07 10.84
CA VAL A 76 4.40 -5.95 11.37
C VAL A 76 4.77 -7.43 11.43
N ALA A 77 5.95 -7.82 10.92
CA ALA A 77 6.44 -9.20 10.86
C ALA A 77 7.69 -9.41 11.74
N LYS A 78 7.69 -8.87 12.96
CA LYS A 78 8.77 -9.09 13.92
C LYS A 78 8.65 -10.48 14.53
N SER A 79 9.44 -11.42 14.02
CA SER A 79 9.67 -12.71 14.66
C SER A 79 11.08 -12.76 15.25
N HIS A 80 11.33 -13.67 16.19
CA HIS A 80 12.68 -14.02 16.65
C HIS A 80 13.19 -15.33 16.01
N ASN A 81 12.27 -16.14 15.46
CA ASN A 81 12.52 -17.49 14.95
C ASN A 81 12.39 -17.58 13.43
N GLN A 82 12.03 -16.48 12.76
CA GLN A 82 11.84 -16.41 11.31
C GLN A 82 12.64 -15.25 10.73
N PRO A 83 13.01 -15.31 9.44
CA PRO A 83 13.68 -14.22 8.77
C PRO A 83 12.93 -12.90 8.97
N LEU A 84 13.66 -11.82 9.21
CA LEU A 84 13.06 -10.51 9.33
C LEU A 84 12.54 -10.10 7.94
N VAL A 85 11.23 -9.91 7.81
CA VAL A 85 10.62 -9.40 6.58
C VAL A 85 10.22 -7.94 6.79
N PRO A 86 11.03 -6.96 6.33
CA PRO A 86 10.63 -5.56 6.37
C PRO A 86 9.62 -5.22 5.26
N TYR A 87 8.91 -4.10 5.41
CA TYR A 87 8.05 -3.52 4.37
C TYR A 87 6.94 -4.44 3.85
N VAL A 88 6.27 -5.15 4.77
CA VAL A 88 5.26 -6.17 4.48
C VAL A 88 4.00 -5.59 3.85
N VAL A 89 3.45 -4.51 4.43
CA VAL A 89 2.13 -4.00 4.04
C VAL A 89 2.21 -3.25 2.71
N GLY A 90 1.41 -3.69 1.74
CA GLY A 90 1.33 -3.12 0.40
C GLY A 90 2.35 -3.69 -0.60
N ASN A 91 3.39 -4.41 -0.15
CA ASN A 91 4.30 -5.16 -1.02
C ASN A 91 3.88 -6.63 -1.11
N SER A 92 4.43 -7.36 -2.06
CA SER A 92 3.95 -8.72 -2.37
C SER A 92 5.00 -9.65 -2.97
N TYR A 93 6.27 -9.41 -2.64
CA TYR A 93 7.36 -10.31 -3.02
C TYR A 93 7.13 -11.70 -2.41
N ALA A 94 7.32 -12.73 -3.22
CA ALA A 94 7.37 -14.11 -2.75
C ALA A 94 8.52 -14.29 -1.76
N HIS A 95 8.33 -15.18 -0.79
CA HIS A 95 9.39 -15.51 0.16
C HIS A 95 10.25 -16.65 -0.42
N PRO A 96 11.59 -16.54 -0.46
CA PRO A 96 12.45 -17.58 -1.07
C PRO A 96 12.47 -18.91 -0.32
N LEU A 97 12.17 -18.88 0.98
CA LEU A 97 12.00 -20.09 1.81
C LEU A 97 10.61 -20.72 1.74
N LEU A 98 9.68 -20.17 0.94
CA LEU A 98 8.36 -20.76 0.71
C LEU A 98 8.29 -21.27 -0.74
N PRO A 99 7.61 -22.40 -1.01
CA PRO A 99 7.24 -22.77 -2.36
C PRO A 99 6.43 -21.64 -3.02
N ALA A 100 6.58 -21.47 -4.34
CA ALA A 100 5.90 -20.39 -5.06
C ALA A 100 4.36 -20.54 -5.03
N ASP A 101 3.85 -21.76 -4.91
CA ASP A 101 2.43 -22.10 -4.82
C ASP A 101 1.95 -22.42 -3.39
N GLU A 102 2.71 -22.02 -2.37
CA GLU A 102 2.28 -22.12 -0.99
C GLU A 102 2.39 -20.76 -0.26
N LEU A 103 1.63 -20.65 0.83
CA LEU A 103 1.59 -19.47 1.71
C LEU A 103 2.22 -19.73 3.06
N TRP A 104 2.50 -21.00 3.39
CA TRP A 104 3.12 -21.38 4.63
C TRP A 104 3.75 -22.75 4.49
N VAL A 105 4.78 -23.02 5.29
CA VAL A 105 5.37 -24.36 5.45
C VAL A 105 5.58 -24.65 6.93
N THR A 106 5.49 -25.93 7.31
CA THR A 106 5.92 -26.37 8.63
C THR A 106 7.43 -26.22 8.74
N THR A 107 7.91 -25.52 9.76
CA THR A 107 9.33 -25.49 10.07
C THR A 107 9.70 -26.70 10.92
N THR A 108 10.99 -27.08 10.88
CA THR A 108 11.56 -28.13 11.73
C THR A 108 11.80 -27.65 13.16
N HIS A 109 11.50 -26.39 13.48
CA HIS A 109 11.69 -25.82 14.82
C HIS A 109 10.84 -26.62 15.82
N ARG A 110 11.51 -27.36 16.71
CA ARG A 110 10.86 -27.98 17.86
C ARG A 110 10.56 -26.85 18.83
N GLY A 111 9.30 -26.39 18.85
CA GLY A 111 8.85 -25.34 19.76
C GLY A 111 9.52 -25.46 21.13
N GLN A 112 10.21 -24.38 21.53
CA GLN A 112 10.93 -24.36 22.80
C GLN A 112 9.96 -24.65 23.95
N PHE A 113 10.41 -25.47 24.91
CA PHE A 113 9.69 -25.63 26.17
C PHE A 113 9.65 -24.29 26.90
N HIS A 114 8.50 -23.65 26.95
CA HIS A 114 8.29 -22.44 27.74
C HIS A 114 7.40 -22.72 28.95
N GLY A 115 7.90 -22.32 30.13
CA GLY A 115 7.22 -22.45 31.41
C GLY A 115 7.47 -23.78 32.13
N ASP A 116 7.36 -23.78 33.46
CA ASP A 116 7.55 -24.92 34.37
C ASP A 116 6.60 -26.12 34.10
N ARG A 117 5.73 -26.03 33.09
CA ARG A 117 4.68 -27.01 32.78
C ARG A 117 4.85 -27.76 31.46
N GLY A 118 5.88 -27.46 30.67
CA GLY A 118 6.20 -28.24 29.47
C GLY A 118 5.15 -28.16 28.35
N ASP A 119 4.46 -27.02 28.23
CA ASP A 119 3.52 -26.80 27.13
C ASP A 119 4.29 -26.78 25.81
N LYS A 120 4.08 -27.83 25.02
CA LYS A 120 4.65 -27.97 23.68
C LYS A 120 3.78 -27.16 22.72
N TRP A 121 4.24 -25.98 22.31
CA TRP A 121 3.66 -25.32 21.14
C TRP A 121 3.91 -26.25 19.92
N GLY A 122 2.93 -26.33 19.02
CA GLY A 122 3.01 -27.15 17.80
C GLY A 122 4.20 -26.76 16.90
N PRO A 123 4.37 -27.37 15.72
CA PRO A 123 5.41 -26.93 14.79
C PRO A 123 5.22 -25.43 14.48
N ASP A 124 6.31 -24.66 14.54
CA ASP A 124 6.28 -23.26 14.08
C ASP A 124 6.05 -23.27 12.56
N TYR A 125 5.20 -22.38 12.05
CA TYR A 125 4.92 -22.25 10.63
C TYR A 125 5.61 -21.01 10.08
N LEU A 126 6.45 -21.15 9.06
CA LEU A 126 6.88 -20.01 8.27
C LEU A 126 5.71 -19.61 7.37
N ILE A 127 5.35 -18.33 7.36
CA ILE A 127 4.21 -17.81 6.60
C ILE A 127 4.62 -16.70 5.63
N ASP A 128 3.85 -16.52 4.58
CA ASP A 128 3.95 -15.38 3.67
C ASP A 128 3.32 -14.15 4.33
N HIS A 129 4.16 -13.41 5.06
CA HIS A 129 3.74 -12.24 5.82
C HIS A 129 3.05 -11.19 4.95
N SER A 130 3.60 -10.92 3.76
CA SER A 130 3.07 -9.92 2.83
C SER A 130 1.69 -10.34 2.34
N TYR A 131 1.55 -11.61 1.95
CA TYR A 131 0.27 -12.14 1.49
C TYR A 131 -0.82 -11.99 2.56
N HIS A 132 -0.56 -12.52 3.77
CA HIS A 132 -1.54 -12.50 4.85
C HIS A 132 -1.85 -11.10 5.38
N ALA A 133 -0.83 -10.23 5.47
CA ALA A 133 -1.05 -8.85 5.88
C ALA A 133 -1.95 -8.13 4.86
N ASN A 134 -1.70 -8.31 3.56
CA ASN A 134 -2.49 -7.62 2.55
C ASN A 134 -3.91 -8.15 2.42
N ASP A 135 -4.08 -9.47 2.50
CA ASP A 135 -5.38 -10.15 2.46
C ASP A 135 -6.32 -9.63 3.55
N ARG A 136 -5.79 -9.37 4.76
CA ARG A 136 -6.58 -8.82 5.86
C ARG A 136 -6.69 -7.30 5.82
N LEU A 137 -5.55 -6.61 5.71
CA LEU A 137 -5.54 -5.16 5.90
C LEU A 137 -6.25 -4.43 4.76
N TRP A 138 -6.05 -4.82 3.51
CA TRP A 138 -6.61 -4.07 2.38
C TRP A 138 -8.09 -4.35 2.10
N ASP A 139 -8.63 -5.48 2.58
CA ASP A 139 -10.03 -5.84 2.37
C ASP A 139 -10.92 -5.66 3.61
N GLU A 140 -10.38 -5.82 4.82
CA GLU A 140 -11.16 -5.74 6.07
C GLU A 140 -11.01 -4.40 6.81
N TYR A 141 -9.96 -3.62 6.52
CA TYR A 141 -9.65 -2.39 7.25
C TYR A 141 -9.57 -1.15 6.36
N PHE A 142 -9.99 -0.02 6.90
CA PHE A 142 -9.73 1.29 6.33
C PHE A 142 -9.43 2.31 7.44
N PHE A 143 -8.79 3.42 7.08
CA PHE A 143 -8.54 4.52 8.01
C PHE A 143 -9.48 5.68 7.67
N SER A 144 -10.40 5.99 8.57
CA SER A 144 -11.36 7.09 8.41
C SER A 144 -10.71 8.47 8.45
N SER A 145 -9.50 8.57 9.02
CA SER A 145 -8.81 9.81 9.38
C SER A 145 -9.55 10.69 10.41
N ILE A 146 -10.64 10.19 10.99
CA ILE A 146 -11.30 10.75 12.17
C ILE A 146 -10.50 10.29 13.40
N ALA A 147 -9.54 11.10 13.82
CA ALA A 147 -8.62 10.79 14.90
C ALA A 147 -8.27 12.06 15.69
N PRO A 148 -7.88 11.94 16.97
CA PRO A 148 -7.43 13.08 17.75
C PRO A 148 -6.17 13.70 17.12
N GLN A 149 -6.12 15.03 17.12
CA GLN A 149 -5.02 15.79 16.55
C GLN A 149 -4.26 16.48 17.67
N SER A 150 -3.46 15.71 18.42
CA SER A 150 -2.71 16.18 19.59
C SER A 150 -1.19 16.27 19.37
N SER A 151 -0.72 15.81 18.21
CA SER A 151 0.70 15.81 17.87
C SER A 151 1.17 17.16 17.35
N ARG A 152 2.49 17.41 17.41
CA ARG A 152 3.13 18.60 16.84
C ARG A 152 3.03 18.70 15.31
N SER A 153 2.55 17.64 14.66
CA SER A 153 2.31 17.60 13.22
C SER A 153 1.05 18.38 12.83
N PHE A 154 0.17 18.66 13.78
CA PHE A 154 -1.05 19.44 13.57
C PHE A 154 -0.88 20.88 14.05
N SER A 155 -1.52 21.82 13.34
CA SER A 155 -1.47 23.26 13.65
C SER A 155 -2.21 23.64 14.92
N SER A 156 -3.15 22.80 15.36
CA SER A 156 -3.95 23.01 16.56
C SER A 156 -4.30 21.67 17.20
N ASN A 157 -4.40 21.68 18.53
CA ASN A 157 -4.89 20.53 19.27
C ASN A 157 -6.41 20.43 19.12
N ARG A 158 -6.90 19.31 18.60
CA ARG A 158 -8.34 19.03 18.47
C ARG A 158 -8.66 17.64 18.98
N THR A 159 -9.77 17.55 19.71
CA THR A 159 -10.27 16.25 20.15
C THR A 159 -10.89 15.47 18.99
N VAL A 160 -11.05 14.16 19.13
CA VAL A 160 -11.67 13.34 18.07
C VAL A 160 -13.10 13.78 17.75
N THR A 161 -13.88 14.17 18.77
CA THR A 161 -15.25 14.67 18.58
C THR A 161 -15.26 16.01 17.85
N LYS A 162 -14.30 16.89 18.16
CA LYS A 162 -14.19 18.18 17.46
C LYS A 162 -13.78 18.01 16.01
N VAL A 163 -12.90 17.04 15.72
CA VAL A 163 -12.52 16.69 14.34
C VAL A 163 -13.74 16.19 13.55
N PHE A 164 -14.60 15.37 14.16
CA PHE A 164 -15.82 14.88 13.54
C PHE A 164 -16.84 15.98 13.26
N GLU A 165 -17.08 16.86 14.25
CA GLU A 165 -17.98 18.01 14.14
C GLU A 165 -17.53 18.99 13.05
N ASP A 166 -16.24 19.37 13.06
CA ASP A 166 -15.66 20.26 12.05
C ASP A 166 -15.82 19.66 10.65
N PHE A 167 -15.60 18.35 10.51
CA PHE A 167 -15.72 17.65 9.24
C PHE A 167 -17.15 17.64 8.69
N HIS A 168 -18.15 17.37 9.53
CA HIS A 168 -19.56 17.43 9.13
C HIS A 168 -20.04 18.87 8.87
N SER A 169 -19.37 19.86 9.46
CA SER A 169 -19.60 21.29 9.22
C SER A 169 -18.90 21.85 7.97
N GLY A 170 -18.28 20.99 7.14
CA GLY A 170 -17.60 21.36 5.90
C GLY A 170 -16.08 21.51 6.00
N GLY A 171 -15.49 21.20 7.16
CA GLY A 171 -14.05 21.03 7.33
C GLY A 171 -13.51 19.82 6.55
N SER A 172 -12.19 19.73 6.43
CA SER A 172 -11.52 18.62 5.75
C SER A 172 -10.72 17.77 6.73
N LEU A 173 -10.75 16.45 6.53
CA LEU A 173 -9.84 15.53 7.19
C LEU A 173 -8.47 15.55 6.50
N PRO A 174 -7.39 15.05 7.16
CA PRO A 174 -6.08 14.91 6.53
C PRO A 174 -6.14 14.16 5.20
N ASN A 175 -7.00 13.15 5.09
CA ASN A 175 -7.36 12.53 3.83
C ASN A 175 -8.53 13.29 3.19
N GLN A 176 -8.21 14.25 2.33
CA GLN A 176 -9.20 15.11 1.65
C GLN A 176 -10.13 14.38 0.67
N ARG A 177 -9.89 13.09 0.40
CA ARG A 177 -10.77 12.25 -0.42
C ARG A 177 -11.98 11.77 0.37
N MET A 178 -11.89 11.74 1.70
CA MET A 178 -13.03 11.44 2.55
C MET A 178 -13.95 12.66 2.60
N VAL A 179 -15.23 12.45 2.26
CA VAL A 179 -16.26 13.49 2.35
C VAL A 179 -17.36 13.05 3.30
N PRO A 180 -17.95 13.97 4.07
CA PRO A 180 -18.95 13.62 5.06
C PRO A 180 -20.18 13.05 4.35
N TRP A 181 -20.77 12.03 4.95
CA TRP A 181 -22.01 11.45 4.49
C TRP A 181 -22.91 11.18 5.68
N LYS A 182 -24.20 11.45 5.51
CA LYS A 182 -25.23 10.96 6.42
C LYS A 182 -26.50 10.65 5.62
N PRO A 183 -27.25 9.61 5.99
CA PRO A 183 -28.61 9.40 5.53
C PRO A 183 -29.46 10.66 5.63
N ALA A 184 -30.35 10.87 4.65
CA ALA A 184 -31.14 12.09 4.56
C ALA A 184 -32.08 12.32 5.76
N ASN A 185 -32.47 11.24 6.44
CA ASN A 185 -33.35 11.24 7.61
C ASN A 185 -32.59 11.22 8.95
N GLU A 186 -31.26 11.26 8.92
CA GLU A 186 -30.42 11.23 10.11
C GLU A 186 -29.94 12.64 10.47
N GLU A 187 -30.10 13.02 11.74
CA GLU A 187 -29.61 14.29 12.27
C GLU A 187 -28.13 14.22 12.65
N GLU A 188 -27.43 15.36 12.71
CA GLU A 188 -25.98 15.38 13.00
C GLU A 188 -25.62 14.77 14.36
N TYR A 189 -26.47 14.97 15.37
CA TYR A 189 -26.25 14.39 16.70
C TYR A 189 -26.37 12.85 16.68
N GLU A 190 -27.18 12.28 15.78
CA GLU A 190 -27.36 10.84 15.63
C GLU A 190 -26.12 10.21 15.01
N ALA A 191 -25.59 10.84 13.97
CA ALA A 191 -24.33 10.45 13.34
C ALA A 191 -23.16 10.46 14.34
N SER A 192 -23.10 11.50 15.19
CA SER A 192 -22.12 11.58 16.27
C SER A 192 -22.32 10.50 17.33
N ALA A 193 -23.56 10.24 17.76
CA ALA A 193 -23.89 9.27 18.80
C ALA A 193 -23.54 7.81 18.42
N LYS A 194 -23.47 7.50 17.12
CA LYS A 194 -22.98 6.20 16.61
C LYS A 194 -21.50 5.95 16.90
N LEU A 195 -20.71 7.01 17.06
CA LEU A 195 -19.26 6.95 17.22
C LEU A 195 -18.80 7.35 18.62
N PHE A 196 -19.54 8.25 19.28
CA PHE A 196 -19.13 8.85 20.54
C PHE A 196 -20.27 8.83 21.58
N SER A 197 -19.91 8.57 22.83
CA SER A 197 -20.81 8.60 23.99
C SER A 197 -20.98 10.00 24.60
N GLY A 198 -20.17 10.96 24.17
CA GLY A 198 -20.13 12.34 24.62
C GLY A 198 -19.01 13.11 23.93
N ASP A 199 -18.61 14.26 24.50
CA ASP A 199 -17.53 15.09 23.98
C ASP A 199 -16.18 14.74 24.64
N GLY A 200 -15.13 14.52 23.84
CA GLY A 200 -13.82 14.14 24.37
C GLY A 200 -12.91 13.48 23.33
N ASP A 201 -11.94 12.72 23.82
CA ASP A 201 -10.96 11.98 23.03
C ASP A 201 -11.22 10.47 23.03
N ALA A 202 -10.25 9.64 23.43
CA ALA A 202 -10.32 8.19 23.29
C ALA A 202 -11.37 7.57 24.24
N GLU A 203 -11.61 8.20 25.38
CA GLU A 203 -12.53 7.75 26.43
C GLU A 203 -14.01 7.84 26.03
N VAL A 204 -14.35 8.66 25.04
CA VAL A 204 -15.73 8.80 24.57
C VAL A 204 -16.02 7.94 23.35
N ILE A 205 -15.02 7.32 22.71
CA ILE A 205 -15.20 6.47 21.53
C ILE A 205 -16.00 5.23 21.93
N GLN A 206 -17.14 5.02 21.25
CA GLN A 206 -17.97 3.83 21.46
C GLN A 206 -17.20 2.56 21.05
N PRO A 207 -17.38 1.42 21.74
CA PRO A 207 -16.72 0.17 21.38
C PRO A 207 -16.99 -0.26 19.93
N GLU A 208 -18.18 0.00 19.41
CA GLU A 208 -18.60 -0.33 18.04
C GLU A 208 -18.30 0.78 17.01
N ALA A 209 -17.66 1.88 17.40
CA ALA A 209 -17.39 3.01 16.50
C ALA A 209 -16.56 2.60 15.26
N TYR A 210 -15.68 1.60 15.40
CA TYR A 210 -14.90 1.08 14.28
C TYR A 210 -15.77 0.42 13.19
N LEU A 211 -16.92 -0.14 13.56
CA LEU A 211 -17.91 -0.71 12.62
C LEU A 211 -18.76 0.38 11.97
N ASN A 212 -19.05 1.45 12.70
CA ASN A 212 -19.98 2.50 12.28
C ASN A 212 -19.30 3.68 11.56
N SER A 213 -17.99 3.86 11.69
CA SER A 213 -17.31 5.04 11.12
C SER A 213 -17.47 5.16 9.61
N ALA A 214 -17.50 4.04 8.88
CA ALA A 214 -17.61 4.01 7.43
C ALA A 214 -18.96 4.53 6.91
N SER A 215 -20.05 4.38 7.68
CA SER A 215 -21.38 4.82 7.24
C SER A 215 -21.53 6.34 7.23
N ASN A 216 -20.59 7.05 7.85
CA ASN A 216 -20.55 8.51 7.93
C ASN A 216 -19.66 9.16 6.86
N LEU A 217 -19.17 8.36 5.90
CA LEU A 217 -18.14 8.76 4.95
C LEU A 217 -18.45 8.28 3.53
N MET A 218 -18.02 9.08 2.56
CA MET A 218 -17.93 8.68 1.15
C MET A 218 -16.54 8.99 0.62
N VAL A 219 -16.12 8.24 -0.41
CA VAL A 219 -14.83 8.46 -1.07
C VAL A 219 -15.03 9.27 -2.35
N LYS A 220 -14.44 10.47 -2.42
CA LYS A 220 -14.48 11.34 -3.58
C LYS A 220 -13.49 10.89 -4.65
N GLY A 221 -14.03 10.39 -5.75
CA GLY A 221 -13.23 9.99 -6.92
C GLY A 221 -12.57 8.62 -6.74
N GLY A 222 -13.33 7.65 -6.23
CA GLY A 222 -12.89 6.25 -6.19
C GLY A 222 -12.48 5.74 -7.57
N PHE A 223 -11.42 4.94 -7.62
CA PHE A 223 -10.80 4.41 -8.81
C PHE A 223 -10.84 2.87 -8.77
N ASN A 224 -11.43 2.28 -9.81
CA ASN A 224 -11.48 0.83 -9.93
C ASN A 224 -10.14 0.29 -10.46
N VAL A 225 -9.44 -0.52 -9.67
CA VAL A 225 -8.15 -1.14 -10.06
C VAL A 225 -8.27 -2.04 -11.29
N ASN A 226 -9.48 -2.48 -11.63
CA ASN A 226 -9.76 -3.24 -12.86
C ASN A 226 -9.82 -2.36 -14.12
N SER A 227 -9.53 -1.05 -14.02
CA SER A 227 -9.45 -0.15 -15.16
C SER A 227 -8.38 -0.60 -16.15
N THR A 228 -8.76 -0.76 -17.42
CA THR A 228 -7.86 -1.11 -18.53
C THR A 228 -7.43 0.10 -19.36
N SER A 229 -7.60 1.32 -18.82
CA SER A 229 -7.22 2.58 -19.46
C SER A 229 -5.87 3.07 -18.95
N PRO A 230 -4.80 3.08 -19.78
CA PRO A 230 -3.49 3.59 -19.37
C PRO A 230 -3.56 5.07 -18.96
N SER A 231 -4.34 5.89 -19.66
CA SER A 231 -4.50 7.31 -19.31
C SER A 231 -5.19 7.51 -17.96
N ALA A 232 -6.10 6.62 -17.57
CA ALA A 232 -6.75 6.69 -16.27
C ALA A 232 -5.78 6.35 -15.14
N TRP A 233 -4.95 5.32 -15.33
CA TRP A 233 -3.87 4.98 -14.41
C TRP A 233 -2.79 6.07 -14.33
N ALA A 234 -2.37 6.61 -15.47
CA ALA A 234 -1.40 7.70 -15.52
C ALA A 234 -1.92 8.94 -14.77
N ALA A 235 -3.20 9.30 -14.96
CA ALA A 235 -3.82 10.41 -14.23
C ALA A 235 -3.89 10.17 -12.72
N LEU A 236 -4.11 8.92 -12.28
CA LEU A 236 -4.12 8.55 -10.87
C LEU A 236 -2.72 8.62 -10.26
N LEU A 237 -1.73 8.01 -10.91
CA LEU A 237 -0.32 8.05 -10.49
C LEU A 237 0.24 9.48 -10.46
N ALA A 238 -0.23 10.32 -11.38
CA ALA A 238 0.12 11.72 -11.49
C ALA A 238 -0.56 12.64 -10.45
N ALA A 239 -1.46 12.13 -9.61
CA ALA A 239 -2.34 12.96 -8.79
C ALA A 239 -1.60 13.86 -7.79
N ASN A 240 -0.38 13.47 -7.37
CA ASN A 240 0.46 14.20 -6.44
C ASN A 240 1.50 15.11 -7.12
N ASN A 241 1.39 15.35 -8.43
CA ASN A 241 2.33 16.22 -9.12
C ASN A 241 2.34 17.63 -8.52
N GLY A 242 3.52 18.18 -8.24
CA GLY A 242 3.70 19.48 -7.62
C GLY A 242 3.42 19.50 -6.11
N ALA A 243 3.33 18.32 -5.47
CA ALA A 243 3.15 18.25 -4.03
C ALA A 243 4.39 18.77 -3.27
N SER A 244 4.16 19.21 -2.02
CA SER A 244 5.23 19.58 -1.11
C SER A 244 5.65 18.38 -0.26
N VAL A 245 6.96 18.18 -0.10
CA VAL A 245 7.54 17.08 0.68
C VAL A 245 8.33 17.67 1.85
N PRO A 246 7.95 17.38 3.11
CA PRO A 246 8.76 17.74 4.25
C PRO A 246 9.97 16.82 4.35
N VAL A 247 11.17 17.39 4.46
CA VAL A 247 12.42 16.65 4.63
C VAL A 247 13.14 17.10 5.90
N ARG A 248 13.86 16.18 6.55
CA ARG A 248 14.64 16.50 7.74
C ARG A 248 16.00 15.84 7.70
N ARG A 249 17.00 16.59 7.25
CA ARG A 249 18.39 16.08 7.23
C ARG A 249 18.94 15.85 8.63
N PRO A 250 19.85 14.88 8.82
CA PRO A 250 20.53 14.67 10.09
C PRO A 250 21.14 15.97 10.63
N GLY A 251 20.75 16.34 11.86
CA GLY A 251 21.22 17.56 12.52
C GLY A 251 20.64 18.88 12.02
N GLN A 252 19.69 18.86 11.06
CA GLN A 252 19.06 20.05 10.51
C GLN A 252 17.58 20.19 10.94
N SER A 253 17.05 21.40 10.77
CA SER A 253 15.62 21.68 10.90
C SER A 253 14.84 21.08 9.73
N VAL A 254 13.52 20.96 9.89
CA VAL A 254 12.63 20.54 8.80
C VAL A 254 12.65 21.59 7.69
N GLU A 255 12.81 21.13 6.46
CA GLU A 255 12.68 21.90 5.23
C GLU A 255 11.46 21.39 4.45
N ILE A 256 10.74 22.27 3.76
CA ILE A 256 9.63 21.88 2.89
C ILE A 256 10.09 22.10 1.45
N LEU A 257 10.27 21.01 0.71
CA LEU A 257 10.52 21.05 -0.73
C LEU A 257 9.18 21.20 -1.44
N SER A 258 8.95 22.32 -2.14
CA SER A 258 7.70 22.64 -2.84
C SER A 258 7.76 22.29 -4.33
N GLU A 259 6.59 22.09 -4.95
CA GLU A 259 6.46 21.86 -6.40
C GLU A 259 7.25 20.64 -6.92
N VAL A 260 7.37 19.59 -6.11
CA VAL A 260 8.10 18.39 -6.50
C VAL A 260 7.33 17.61 -7.55
N GLU A 261 7.99 17.22 -8.64
CA GLU A 261 7.37 16.47 -9.73
C GLU A 261 7.15 15.00 -9.32
N TYR A 262 5.91 14.52 -9.40
CA TYR A 262 5.51 13.14 -9.09
C TYR A 262 6.28 12.49 -7.91
N PRO A 263 6.20 13.03 -6.68
CA PRO A 263 7.00 12.55 -5.56
C PRO A 263 6.54 11.16 -5.10
N VAL A 264 7.50 10.25 -4.96
CA VAL A 264 7.30 8.91 -4.41
C VAL A 264 8.25 8.73 -3.24
N SER A 265 7.67 8.57 -2.03
CA SER A 265 8.43 8.46 -0.79
C SER A 265 7.93 7.30 0.05
N ARG A 266 8.86 6.53 0.65
CA ARG A 266 8.52 5.50 1.64
C ARG A 266 8.16 6.05 3.02
N PHE A 267 8.79 7.15 3.40
CA PHE A 267 8.65 7.74 4.72
C PHE A 267 7.85 9.04 4.63
N SER A 268 7.09 9.35 5.68
CA SER A 268 6.30 10.58 5.72
C SER A 268 7.20 11.83 5.77
N MET A 269 8.39 11.71 6.34
CA MET A 269 9.42 12.75 6.36
C MET A 269 10.80 12.15 6.07
N PRO A 270 11.24 12.11 4.80
CA PRO A 270 12.55 11.62 4.40
C PRO A 270 13.70 12.39 5.08
N ASN A 271 14.83 11.72 5.27
CA ASN A 271 16.03 12.30 5.86
C ASN A 271 16.95 12.97 4.84
N GLU A 272 16.57 13.00 3.56
CA GLU A 272 17.25 13.72 2.49
C GLU A 272 16.24 14.12 1.39
N GLY A 273 16.66 14.93 0.43
CA GLY A 273 15.85 15.39 -0.70
C GLY A 273 15.60 14.33 -1.78
N VAL A 274 15.41 14.81 -3.01
CA VAL A 274 15.19 13.97 -4.19
C VAL A 274 16.47 13.18 -4.50
N ALA A 275 16.34 11.87 -4.66
CA ALA A 275 17.43 11.04 -5.15
C ALA A 275 17.58 11.18 -6.66
N GLU A 276 18.81 11.46 -7.07
CA GLU A 276 19.21 11.71 -8.44
C GLU A 276 19.89 10.47 -9.04
N ASP A 277 20.21 10.54 -10.33
CA ASP A 277 20.99 9.49 -10.97
C ASP A 277 22.38 9.42 -10.33
N SER A 278 22.74 8.22 -9.90
CA SER A 278 24.01 7.96 -9.22
C SER A 278 25.00 7.30 -10.17
N SER A 279 26.25 7.78 -10.20
CA SER A 279 27.32 7.20 -11.02
C SER A 279 28.11 6.09 -10.32
N GLY A 280 27.76 5.72 -9.09
CA GLY A 280 28.47 4.68 -8.33
C GLY A 280 27.91 4.44 -6.92
N PHE A 281 28.52 3.49 -6.21
CA PHE A 281 28.15 3.19 -4.82
C PHE A 281 28.39 4.40 -3.91
N GLY A 282 27.43 4.69 -3.03
CA GLY A 282 27.56 5.77 -2.04
C GLY A 282 27.69 7.18 -2.62
N SER A 283 27.61 7.38 -3.94
CA SER A 283 27.75 8.72 -4.54
C SER A 283 26.51 9.60 -4.37
N ASP A 284 25.35 8.99 -4.13
CA ASP A 284 24.14 9.72 -3.77
C ASP A 284 23.57 9.25 -2.42
N GLN A 285 23.64 10.14 -1.42
CA GLN A 285 23.07 9.94 -0.09
C GLN A 285 21.53 9.84 -0.15
N ALA A 286 20.88 10.52 -1.09
CA ALA A 286 19.44 10.57 -1.21
C ALA A 286 18.85 9.23 -1.65
N MET A 287 19.59 8.39 -2.40
CA MET A 287 19.19 7.01 -2.71
C MET A 287 18.91 6.15 -1.46
N TRP A 288 19.58 6.46 -0.35
CA TRP A 288 19.50 5.68 0.90
C TRP A 288 18.84 6.40 2.08
N SER A 289 18.44 7.66 1.90
CA SER A 289 17.81 8.46 2.96
C SER A 289 16.71 9.42 2.48
N GLY A 290 16.57 9.61 1.18
CA GLY A 290 15.64 10.55 0.55
C GLY A 290 14.42 9.85 -0.06
N PHE A 291 13.96 10.38 -1.19
CA PHE A 291 12.79 9.92 -1.93
C PHE A 291 12.96 10.16 -3.43
N ARG A 292 12.02 9.70 -4.28
CA ARG A 292 12.11 9.88 -5.74
C ARG A 292 11.17 10.95 -6.27
N SER A 293 11.62 11.67 -7.29
CA SER A 293 10.80 12.49 -8.17
C SER A 293 10.75 11.76 -9.50
N LEU A 294 9.57 11.28 -9.90
CA LEU A 294 9.44 10.56 -11.17
C LEU A 294 9.23 11.53 -12.33
N GLU A 295 9.53 11.09 -13.54
CA GLU A 295 9.22 11.84 -14.76
C GLU A 295 7.87 11.43 -15.35
N ARG A 296 7.24 12.34 -16.11
CA ARG A 296 5.99 12.02 -16.84
C ARG A 296 6.10 10.76 -17.72
N ALA A 297 7.24 10.54 -18.37
CA ALA A 297 7.44 9.37 -19.21
C ALA A 297 7.43 8.08 -18.38
N GLN A 298 8.11 8.07 -17.23
CA GLN A 298 8.10 6.94 -16.30
C GLN A 298 6.69 6.64 -15.79
N ILE A 299 5.89 7.67 -15.46
CA ILE A 299 4.49 7.51 -15.06
C ILE A 299 3.64 6.89 -16.18
N GLN A 300 3.84 7.32 -17.43
CA GLN A 300 3.12 6.79 -18.58
C GLN A 300 3.45 5.31 -18.84
N PHE A 301 4.74 4.95 -18.85
CA PHE A 301 5.16 3.55 -19.02
C PHE A 301 4.69 2.68 -17.87
N LEU A 302 4.80 3.15 -16.61
CA LEU A 302 4.28 2.41 -15.46
C LEU A 302 2.77 2.18 -15.57
N ALA A 303 2.00 3.17 -15.99
CA ALA A 303 0.55 3.03 -16.19
C ALA A 303 0.20 2.00 -17.26
N GLU A 304 0.93 1.97 -18.38
CA GLU A 304 0.77 0.98 -19.45
C GLU A 304 1.06 -0.44 -18.93
N LYS A 305 2.16 -0.62 -18.20
CA LYS A 305 2.53 -1.93 -17.64
C LYS A 305 1.62 -2.39 -16.51
N ILE A 306 1.06 -1.48 -15.70
CA ILE A 306 -0.01 -1.82 -14.76
C ILE A 306 -1.23 -2.33 -15.52
N VAL A 307 -1.64 -1.70 -16.62
CA VAL A 307 -2.78 -2.16 -17.42
C VAL A 307 -2.53 -3.53 -18.05
N GLU A 308 -1.31 -3.81 -18.51
CA GLU A 308 -0.92 -5.16 -18.96
C GLU A 308 -1.10 -6.19 -17.84
N GLN A 309 -0.61 -5.90 -16.62
CA GLN A 309 -0.77 -6.78 -15.46
C GLN A 309 -2.23 -6.93 -15.01
N VAL A 310 -3.03 -5.87 -15.07
CA VAL A 310 -4.48 -5.93 -14.79
C VAL A 310 -5.20 -6.83 -15.80
N LYS A 311 -4.87 -6.76 -17.09
CA LYS A 311 -5.46 -7.64 -18.11
C LYS A 311 -5.03 -9.10 -17.95
N LEU A 312 -3.79 -9.33 -17.51
CA LEU A 312 -3.23 -10.66 -17.30
C LEU A 312 -3.78 -11.34 -16.04
N ARG A 313 -4.01 -10.55 -14.98
CA ARG A 313 -4.35 -11.06 -13.64
C ARG A 313 -5.82 -10.90 -13.26
N GLY A 314 -6.49 -9.88 -13.79
CA GLY A 314 -7.85 -9.52 -13.40
C GLY A 314 -8.96 -10.21 -14.19
N PRO A 315 -10.22 -9.83 -13.94
CA PRO A 315 -10.62 -8.82 -12.96
C PRO A 315 -10.42 -9.30 -11.53
N PHE A 316 -9.81 -8.46 -10.70
CA PHE A 316 -9.63 -8.69 -9.27
C PHE A 316 -10.96 -8.52 -8.52
N LEU A 317 -11.22 -9.43 -7.59
CA LEU A 317 -12.44 -9.47 -6.78
C LEU A 317 -12.27 -8.79 -5.41
N SER A 318 -11.02 -8.58 -4.98
CA SER A 318 -10.64 -7.90 -3.74
C SER A 318 -9.36 -7.07 -3.91
N LEU A 319 -9.12 -6.09 -3.04
CA LEU A 319 -7.89 -5.31 -3.06
C LEU A 319 -6.69 -6.15 -2.63
N GLY A 320 -6.88 -7.08 -1.68
CA GLY A 320 -5.86 -8.07 -1.32
C GLY A 320 -5.36 -8.86 -2.54
N GLU A 321 -6.27 -9.33 -3.40
CA GLU A 321 -5.94 -10.03 -4.65
C GLU A 321 -5.15 -9.16 -5.64
N PHE A 322 -5.51 -7.88 -5.77
CA PHE A 322 -4.80 -6.94 -6.65
C PHE A 322 -3.35 -6.69 -6.19
N ILE A 323 -3.15 -6.61 -4.89
CA ILE A 323 -1.87 -6.25 -4.27
C ILE A 323 -0.95 -7.45 -4.20
N ASN A 324 -1.49 -8.63 -3.87
CA ASN A 324 -0.72 -9.84 -3.69
C ASN A 324 -0.26 -10.49 -5.00
N ARG A 325 0.80 -11.30 -4.86
CA ARG A 325 1.18 -12.28 -5.87
C ARG A 325 0.10 -13.36 -6.00
N ARG A 326 0.08 -14.08 -7.11
CA ARG A 326 -0.73 -15.31 -7.20
C ARG A 326 -0.03 -16.43 -6.43
N VAL A 327 -0.80 -17.39 -5.92
CA VAL A 327 -0.23 -18.59 -5.32
C VAL A 327 -0.05 -19.60 -6.46
N SER A 328 1.06 -19.48 -7.19
CA SER A 328 1.33 -20.24 -8.42
C SER A 328 2.83 -20.39 -8.68
N ASN A 329 3.20 -21.45 -9.43
CA ASN A 329 4.60 -21.74 -9.79
C ASN A 329 5.11 -20.98 -11.03
N ASP A 330 4.29 -20.09 -11.60
CA ASP A 330 4.68 -19.24 -12.72
C ASP A 330 5.18 -17.86 -12.25
N SER A 331 5.58 -17.01 -13.19
CA SER A 331 6.06 -15.64 -12.88
C SER A 331 5.05 -14.78 -12.11
N LEU A 332 3.75 -15.12 -12.17
CA LEU A 332 2.71 -14.38 -11.45
C LEU A 332 2.79 -14.62 -9.93
N GLY A 333 3.44 -15.72 -9.54
CA GLY A 333 3.64 -16.07 -8.14
C GLY A 333 4.86 -15.46 -7.48
N LEU A 334 5.66 -14.66 -8.20
CA LEU A 334 6.82 -13.96 -7.62
C LEU A 334 6.44 -12.63 -6.97
N ARG A 335 5.45 -11.93 -7.51
CA ARG A 335 5.06 -10.58 -7.08
C ARG A 335 3.67 -10.17 -7.58
N GLY A 336 3.08 -9.16 -6.95
CA GLY A 336 1.78 -8.59 -7.30
C GLY A 336 1.79 -7.72 -8.56
N ALA A 337 0.62 -7.22 -8.94
CA ALA A 337 0.40 -6.57 -10.24
C ALA A 337 1.24 -5.31 -10.45
N VAL A 338 1.33 -4.43 -9.44
CA VAL A 338 2.07 -3.16 -9.56
C VAL A 338 3.57 -3.37 -9.45
N GLN A 339 4.02 -4.29 -8.59
CA GLN A 339 5.45 -4.64 -8.53
C GLN A 339 5.92 -5.28 -9.84
N ALA A 340 5.13 -6.18 -10.44
CA ALA A 340 5.45 -6.77 -11.74
C ALA A 340 5.51 -5.72 -12.87
N ALA A 341 4.73 -4.64 -12.76
CA ALA A 341 4.81 -3.52 -13.69
C ALA A 341 6.07 -2.66 -13.46
N LEU A 342 6.45 -2.41 -12.21
CA LEU A 342 7.68 -1.69 -11.85
C LEU A 342 8.94 -2.42 -12.32
N ASP A 343 8.93 -3.76 -12.26
CA ASP A 343 10.08 -4.59 -12.63
C ASP A 343 10.15 -4.88 -14.14
N HIS A 344 9.21 -4.36 -14.94
CA HIS A 344 9.21 -4.55 -16.38
C HIS A 344 10.42 -3.81 -17.00
N PRO A 345 11.17 -4.41 -17.95
CA PRO A 345 12.37 -3.80 -18.54
C PRO A 345 12.18 -2.39 -19.14
N ASP A 346 11.00 -2.13 -19.72
CA ASP A 346 10.64 -0.80 -20.26
C ASP A 346 10.42 0.29 -19.18
N VAL A 347 10.39 -0.05 -17.88
CA VAL A 347 10.15 0.89 -16.78
C VAL A 347 11.48 1.20 -16.06
N SER A 348 12.03 2.38 -16.33
CA SER A 348 13.37 2.79 -15.84
C SER A 348 13.42 3.34 -14.41
N ILE A 349 12.34 3.24 -13.62
CA ILE A 349 12.22 3.91 -12.31
C ILE A 349 13.36 3.49 -11.34
N ASN A 350 13.68 2.19 -11.31
CA ASN A 350 14.71 1.64 -10.42
C ASN A 350 16.06 1.40 -11.13
N GLU A 351 16.20 1.78 -12.40
CA GLU A 351 17.46 1.64 -13.16
C GLU A 351 18.69 2.26 -12.46
N PRO A 352 18.60 3.41 -11.73
CA PRO A 352 19.76 3.96 -11.04
C PRO A 352 20.40 3.01 -10.01
N PHE A 353 19.67 2.01 -9.50
CA PHE A 353 20.24 1.03 -8.58
C PHE A 353 21.14 -0.01 -9.28
N ASN A 354 21.06 -0.16 -10.61
CA ASN A 354 21.90 -1.12 -11.34
C ASN A 354 23.40 -0.85 -11.18
N MET A 355 23.79 0.42 -11.02
CA MET A 355 25.19 0.82 -10.83
C MET A 355 25.61 0.89 -9.35
N THR A 356 24.65 0.89 -8.44
CA THR A 356 24.89 1.14 -7.00
C THR A 356 24.48 -0.04 -6.13
N SER A 357 24.31 -1.21 -6.74
CA SER A 357 23.89 -2.44 -6.07
C SER A 357 24.54 -3.64 -6.74
N THR A 358 24.67 -4.72 -5.96
CA THR A 358 25.10 -6.01 -6.46
C THR A 358 23.86 -6.79 -6.93
N PRO A 359 23.82 -7.26 -8.18
CA PRO A 359 22.75 -8.16 -8.62
C PRO A 359 22.86 -9.50 -7.90
N ILE A 360 21.72 -10.02 -7.46
CA ILE A 360 21.56 -11.36 -6.89
C ILE A 360 20.84 -12.19 -7.94
N LEU A 361 21.49 -13.24 -8.40
CA LEU A 361 20.97 -14.19 -9.39
C LEU A 361 20.58 -15.50 -8.71
N GLU A 362 19.69 -16.28 -9.33
CA GLU A 362 19.35 -17.63 -8.84
C GLU A 362 20.60 -18.51 -8.63
N SER A 363 21.62 -18.38 -9.49
CA SER A 363 22.89 -19.11 -9.36
C SER A 363 23.67 -18.77 -8.09
N ASP A 364 23.50 -17.56 -7.56
CA ASP A 364 24.20 -17.09 -6.36
C ASP A 364 23.57 -17.70 -5.10
N VAL A 365 22.29 -18.08 -5.17
CA VAL A 365 21.51 -18.59 -4.03
C VAL A 365 21.24 -20.10 -4.06
N GLY A 366 21.64 -20.80 -5.13
CA GLY A 366 21.34 -22.22 -5.33
C GLY A 366 21.90 -23.16 -4.24
N GLY A 367 22.94 -22.75 -3.53
CA GLY A 367 23.53 -23.52 -2.41
C GLY A 367 22.77 -23.41 -1.09
N TYR A 368 21.82 -22.47 -0.97
CA TYR A 368 21.14 -22.15 0.29
C TYR A 368 19.85 -22.96 0.52
N GLY A 369 19.47 -23.87 -0.39
CA GLY A 369 18.28 -24.70 -0.20
C GLY A 369 16.96 -23.92 -0.19
N TYR A 370 16.90 -22.78 -0.90
CA TYR A 370 15.66 -22.04 -1.10
C TYR A 370 14.64 -22.86 -1.88
N LEU A 371 13.38 -22.84 -1.42
CA LEU A 371 12.26 -23.54 -2.06
C LEU A 371 11.75 -22.76 -3.29
N ASN A 372 12.01 -21.45 -3.33
CA ASN A 372 11.73 -20.57 -4.46
C ASN A 372 12.93 -19.65 -4.73
N PRO A 373 14.00 -20.16 -5.40
CA PRO A 373 15.23 -19.40 -5.64
C PRO A 373 15.00 -18.13 -6.45
N ALA A 374 14.08 -18.16 -7.42
CA ALA A 374 13.71 -17.02 -8.25
C ALA A 374 13.14 -15.83 -7.43
N ALA A 375 12.63 -16.07 -6.22
CA ALA A 375 12.16 -15.00 -5.34
C ALA A 375 13.29 -14.26 -4.61
N ALA A 376 14.51 -14.81 -4.59
CA ALA A 376 15.69 -14.15 -4.04
C ALA A 376 16.41 -13.26 -5.06
N GLU A 377 16.04 -13.31 -6.34
CA GLU A 377 16.63 -12.47 -7.38
C GLU A 377 16.31 -10.99 -7.17
N GLY A 378 17.28 -10.13 -7.47
CA GLY A 378 17.07 -8.69 -7.38
C GLY A 378 18.39 -7.92 -7.25
N LEU A 379 18.29 -6.72 -6.69
CA LEU A 379 19.44 -5.87 -6.40
C LEU A 379 19.63 -5.79 -4.89
N SER A 380 20.87 -5.80 -4.41
CA SER A 380 21.19 -5.66 -2.98
C SER A 380 20.68 -4.35 -2.35
N GLY A 381 20.44 -3.31 -3.16
CA GLY A 381 19.82 -2.06 -2.73
C GLY A 381 18.29 -2.07 -2.72
N ALA A 382 17.64 -3.18 -3.10
CA ALA A 382 16.19 -3.31 -3.00
C ALA A 382 15.75 -3.12 -1.55
N GLY A 383 14.78 -2.22 -1.33
CA GLY A 383 14.37 -1.81 0.01
C GLY A 383 15.14 -0.60 0.57
N ALA A 384 16.09 -0.01 -0.15
CA ALA A 384 16.57 1.34 0.16
C ALA A 384 15.43 2.38 -0.05
N PRO A 385 15.41 3.51 0.68
CA PRO A 385 14.35 4.52 0.54
C PRO A 385 14.12 5.04 -0.89
N GLY A 386 15.18 5.17 -1.69
CA GLY A 386 15.10 5.57 -3.10
C GLY A 386 14.69 4.47 -4.08
N PHE A 387 14.70 3.20 -3.64
CA PHE A 387 14.24 2.07 -4.46
C PHE A 387 12.71 2.02 -4.40
N VAL A 388 12.05 2.33 -5.50
CA VAL A 388 10.59 2.44 -5.55
C VAL A 388 9.97 1.05 -5.52
N THR A 389 9.13 0.80 -4.52
CA THR A 389 8.36 -0.44 -4.39
C THR A 389 6.89 -0.20 -4.72
N GLN A 390 6.15 -1.29 -4.94
CA GLN A 390 4.71 -1.25 -5.08
C GLN A 390 4.02 -0.50 -3.94
N ALA A 391 4.42 -0.74 -2.68
CA ALA A 391 3.82 -0.05 -1.54
C ALA A 391 4.05 1.47 -1.58
N ASP A 392 5.20 1.91 -2.10
CA ASP A 392 5.52 3.33 -2.26
C ASP A 392 4.64 4.00 -3.32
N VAL A 393 4.40 3.31 -4.45
CA VAL A 393 3.48 3.76 -5.51
C VAL A 393 2.03 3.78 -5.04
N LEU A 394 1.61 2.76 -4.30
CA LEU A 394 0.23 2.62 -3.83
C LEU A 394 -0.10 3.55 -2.66
N ALA A 395 0.89 3.99 -1.88
CA ALA A 395 0.66 4.77 -0.68
C ALA A 395 -0.25 6.00 -0.86
N PRO A 396 0.01 6.89 -1.84
CA PRO A 396 -0.88 8.04 -2.06
C PRO A 396 -2.22 7.67 -2.68
N LEU A 397 -2.32 6.50 -3.31
CA LEU A 397 -3.51 6.06 -4.05
C LEU A 397 -4.48 5.29 -3.17
N ALA A 398 -3.98 4.65 -2.11
CA ALA A 398 -4.70 3.73 -1.23
C ALA A 398 -6.11 4.20 -0.83
N PRO A 399 -6.34 5.48 -0.45
CA PRO A 399 -7.69 5.97 -0.14
C PRO A 399 -8.75 5.84 -1.23
N THR A 400 -8.31 5.77 -2.48
CA THR A 400 -9.18 5.86 -3.66
C THR A 400 -9.37 4.53 -4.36
N LEU A 401 -8.55 3.53 -4.06
CA LEU A 401 -8.60 2.26 -4.77
C LEU A 401 -9.84 1.47 -4.35
N SER A 402 -10.50 0.88 -5.34
CA SER A 402 -11.57 -0.09 -5.14
C SER A 402 -11.50 -1.16 -6.22
N VAL A 403 -12.06 -2.34 -5.96
CA VAL A 403 -12.28 -3.38 -7.00
C VAL A 403 -13.65 -3.28 -7.66
N ARG A 404 -14.56 -2.54 -7.03
CA ARG A 404 -15.93 -2.32 -7.48
C ARG A 404 -16.16 -0.84 -7.72
N SER A 405 -16.84 -0.52 -8.82
CA SER A 405 -17.29 0.85 -9.09
C SER A 405 -18.62 1.08 -8.41
N ASP A 406 -18.80 2.23 -7.76
CA ASP A 406 -20.09 2.66 -7.22
C ASP A 406 -20.76 3.72 -8.11
N THR A 407 -20.12 4.15 -9.19
CA THR A 407 -20.68 5.09 -10.16
C THR A 407 -20.61 4.50 -11.56
N PHE A 408 -21.76 4.49 -12.24
CA PHE A 408 -21.94 3.84 -13.52
C PHE A 408 -22.42 4.84 -14.55
N ARG A 409 -21.76 4.85 -15.71
CA ARG A 409 -22.23 5.54 -16.91
C ARG A 409 -22.96 4.52 -17.78
N ILE A 410 -24.27 4.67 -17.90
CA ILE A 410 -25.13 3.78 -18.69
C ILE A 410 -25.55 4.55 -19.94
N ARG A 411 -25.29 3.98 -21.12
CA ARG A 411 -25.74 4.54 -22.40
C ARG A 411 -26.74 3.60 -23.04
N ALA A 412 -27.87 4.14 -23.49
CA ALA A 412 -28.86 3.39 -24.24
C ALA A 412 -29.14 4.07 -25.58
N PHE A 413 -29.50 3.27 -26.58
CA PHE A 413 -29.86 3.71 -27.92
C PHE A 413 -31.28 3.26 -28.24
N GLY A 414 -32.08 4.16 -28.79
CA GLY A 414 -33.42 3.86 -29.27
C GLY A 414 -33.63 4.42 -30.67
N GLN A 415 -34.27 3.64 -31.54
CA GLN A 415 -34.68 4.07 -32.87
C GLN A 415 -36.10 3.62 -33.14
N ALA A 416 -36.93 4.54 -33.62
CA ALA A 416 -38.28 4.19 -34.04
C ALA A 416 -38.24 3.28 -35.28
N PRO A 417 -39.04 2.20 -35.32
CA PRO A 417 -39.12 1.33 -36.49
C PRO A 417 -39.63 2.12 -37.71
N SER A 418 -39.15 1.78 -38.91
CA SER A 418 -39.69 2.42 -40.12
C SER A 418 -41.08 1.88 -40.42
N LEU A 419 -41.98 2.77 -40.83
CA LEU A 419 -43.24 2.35 -41.45
C LEU A 419 -42.92 1.74 -42.84
N PRO A 420 -43.77 0.85 -43.38
CA PRO A 420 -43.60 0.34 -44.73
C PRO A 420 -43.48 1.51 -45.74
N GLY A 421 -42.36 1.56 -46.47
CA GLY A 421 -42.09 2.62 -47.45
C GLY A 421 -41.44 3.90 -46.91
N THR A 422 -41.13 4.00 -45.61
CA THR A 422 -40.39 5.14 -45.04
C THR A 422 -38.99 4.76 -44.60
N ARG A 423 -38.10 5.76 -44.48
CA ARG A 423 -36.79 5.57 -43.87
C ARG A 423 -36.94 5.54 -42.33
N PRO A 424 -36.12 4.75 -41.60
CA PRO A 424 -36.09 4.78 -40.15
C PRO A 424 -35.86 6.20 -39.63
N GLY A 425 -36.53 6.55 -38.52
CA GLY A 425 -36.30 7.84 -37.85
C GLY A 425 -34.86 7.97 -37.33
N PRO A 426 -34.39 9.19 -37.00
CA PRO A 426 -33.09 9.37 -36.38
C PRO A 426 -33.04 8.63 -35.04
N GLY A 427 -32.01 7.80 -34.84
CA GLY A 427 -31.79 7.16 -33.55
C GLY A 427 -31.36 8.17 -32.49
N LEU A 428 -31.80 7.96 -31.25
CA LEU A 428 -31.50 8.79 -30.09
C LEU A 428 -30.65 8.00 -29.10
N TYR A 429 -29.74 8.69 -28.43
CA TYR A 429 -28.96 8.15 -27.33
C TYR A 429 -29.33 8.87 -26.04
N CYS A 430 -29.42 8.13 -24.93
CA CYS A 430 -29.42 8.71 -23.60
C CYS A 430 -28.24 8.19 -22.79
N GLU A 431 -27.76 9.02 -21.87
CA GLU A 431 -26.72 8.69 -20.92
C GLU A 431 -27.23 9.02 -19.51
N ILE A 432 -27.12 8.02 -18.65
CA ILE A 432 -27.43 8.10 -17.23
C ILE A 432 -26.13 7.94 -16.47
N ILE A 433 -25.91 8.79 -15.47
CA ILE A 433 -24.94 8.53 -14.41
C ILE A 433 -25.73 8.09 -13.18
N ALA A 434 -25.52 6.85 -12.76
CA ALA A 434 -26.13 6.27 -11.58
C ALA A 434 -25.05 6.01 -10.52
N GLN A 435 -25.30 6.42 -9.29
CA GLN A 435 -24.40 6.25 -8.16
C GLN A 435 -25.06 5.37 -7.09
N ARG A 436 -24.36 4.33 -6.65
CA ARG A 436 -24.71 3.51 -5.49
C ARG A 436 -24.48 4.31 -4.22
N LEU A 437 -25.42 4.23 -3.28
CA LEU A 437 -25.35 4.89 -1.99
C LEU A 437 -25.16 3.84 -0.87
N PRO A 438 -24.69 4.26 0.33
CA PRO A 438 -24.58 3.37 1.48
C PRO A 438 -25.92 2.79 1.94
N GLU A 439 -27.04 3.47 1.73
CA GLU A 439 -28.36 3.00 2.19
C GLU A 439 -28.88 1.82 1.35
N PHE A 440 -29.60 0.91 2.00
CA PHE A 440 -30.38 -0.12 1.31
C PHE A 440 -31.58 0.47 0.56
N VAL A 441 -32.15 -0.30 -0.38
CA VAL A 441 -33.36 0.11 -1.10
C VAL A 441 -34.50 0.40 -0.12
N ASP A 442 -34.77 -0.55 0.79
CA ASP A 442 -35.61 -0.34 1.96
C ASP A 442 -34.75 0.01 3.18
N SER A 443 -34.52 1.31 3.35
CA SER A 443 -33.76 1.88 4.47
C SER A 443 -34.53 1.90 5.80
N SER A 444 -35.81 1.49 5.81
CA SER A 444 -36.59 1.36 7.05
C SER A 444 -36.43 -0.01 7.70
N ALA A 445 -36.15 -1.04 6.88
CA ALA A 445 -35.93 -2.41 7.36
C ALA A 445 -34.47 -2.70 7.73
N ASN A 446 -33.50 -2.05 7.07
CA ASN A 446 -32.09 -2.25 7.34
C ASN A 446 -31.28 -0.94 7.27
N VAL A 447 -30.29 -0.82 8.16
CA VAL A 447 -29.32 0.29 8.20
C VAL A 447 -28.05 -0.04 7.41
N ALA A 448 -27.14 0.93 7.27
CA ALA A 448 -25.98 0.77 6.41
C ALA A 448 -25.03 -0.37 6.89
N GLU A 449 -24.97 -0.55 8.20
CA GLU A 449 -24.05 -1.42 8.93
C GLU A 449 -24.56 -2.86 9.07
N ASP A 450 -25.82 -3.13 8.67
CA ASP A 450 -26.42 -4.45 8.78
C ASP A 450 -25.68 -5.49 7.93
N ALA A 451 -25.42 -6.64 8.55
CA ALA A 451 -24.80 -7.78 7.88
C ALA A 451 -25.71 -8.36 6.79
N PRO A 452 -25.15 -8.93 5.71
CA PRO A 452 -25.96 -9.56 4.66
C PRO A 452 -26.97 -10.61 5.15
N SER A 453 -26.68 -11.29 6.26
CA SER A 453 -27.55 -12.31 6.87
C SER A 453 -28.77 -11.73 7.61
N SER A 454 -28.77 -10.45 7.97
CA SER A 454 -29.89 -9.79 8.67
C SER A 454 -30.78 -8.96 7.72
N LEU A 455 -30.55 -9.03 6.42
CA LEU A 455 -31.30 -8.24 5.43
C LEU A 455 -32.73 -8.76 5.23
N SER A 456 -33.66 -7.84 5.04
CA SER A 456 -35.02 -8.13 4.60
C SER A 456 -35.04 -8.78 3.20
N ALA A 457 -36.13 -9.45 2.85
CA ALA A 457 -36.25 -10.11 1.54
C ALA A 457 -36.05 -9.13 0.36
N ASP A 458 -36.54 -7.91 0.48
CA ASP A 458 -36.37 -6.86 -0.53
C ASP A 458 -34.91 -6.41 -0.62
N ASN A 459 -34.24 -6.22 0.51
CA ASN A 459 -32.83 -5.81 0.52
C ASN A 459 -31.88 -6.96 0.12
N GLN A 460 -32.22 -8.22 0.35
CA GLN A 460 -31.50 -9.36 -0.21
C GLN A 460 -31.63 -9.42 -1.74
N THR A 461 -32.80 -9.04 -2.27
CA THR A 461 -33.08 -9.08 -3.71
C THR A 461 -32.46 -7.91 -4.46
N PHE A 462 -32.61 -6.69 -3.95
CA PHE A 462 -32.22 -5.46 -4.66
C PHE A 462 -30.94 -4.79 -4.11
N GLY A 463 -30.56 -5.08 -2.88
CA GLY A 463 -29.34 -4.54 -2.26
C GLY A 463 -29.41 -3.05 -1.97
N ARG A 464 -28.30 -2.35 -2.27
CA ARG A 464 -28.12 -0.92 -1.99
C ARG A 464 -28.86 -0.05 -3.00
N ARG A 465 -29.32 1.11 -2.54
CA ARG A 465 -30.01 2.11 -3.36
C ARG A 465 -29.06 2.73 -4.39
N PHE A 466 -29.60 3.00 -5.58
CA PHE A 466 -28.95 3.80 -6.61
C PHE A 466 -29.68 5.12 -6.81
N LYS A 467 -28.93 6.20 -6.98
CA LYS A 467 -29.44 7.53 -7.31
C LYS A 467 -28.96 7.95 -8.69
N VAL A 468 -29.87 8.38 -9.55
CA VAL A 468 -29.52 9.04 -10.81
C VAL A 468 -29.01 10.44 -10.50
N THR A 469 -27.73 10.70 -10.79
CA THR A 469 -27.08 12.00 -10.53
C THR A 469 -27.06 12.88 -11.78
N SER A 470 -27.13 12.28 -12.96
CA SER A 470 -27.18 13.00 -14.23
C SER A 470 -27.94 12.19 -15.28
N PHE A 471 -28.73 12.86 -16.11
CA PHE A 471 -29.41 12.30 -17.27
C PHE A 471 -29.32 13.28 -18.44
N ARG A 472 -28.91 12.81 -19.61
CA ARG A 472 -28.90 13.64 -20.84
C ARG A 472 -29.24 12.84 -22.09
N TRP A 473 -29.85 13.53 -23.05
CA TRP A 473 -30.03 13.05 -24.42
C TRP A 473 -28.94 13.62 -25.32
N PHE A 474 -28.50 12.84 -26.31
CA PHE A 474 -27.54 13.29 -27.32
C PHE A 474 -27.70 12.50 -28.62
N ARG A 475 -27.15 13.07 -29.70
CA ARG A 475 -27.12 12.46 -31.04
C ARG A 475 -25.80 11.70 -31.25
N LYS A 476 -25.75 10.89 -32.30
CA LYS A 476 -24.58 10.03 -32.60
C LYS A 476 -23.28 10.82 -32.81
N ASP A 477 -23.37 12.02 -33.37
CA ASP A 477 -22.26 12.95 -33.61
C ASP A 477 -21.69 13.57 -32.32
N GLN A 478 -22.31 13.30 -31.17
CA GLN A 478 -21.90 13.78 -29.85
C GLN A 478 -21.37 12.66 -28.94
N LEU A 479 -21.22 11.44 -29.47
CA LEU A 479 -20.54 10.30 -28.81
C LEU A 479 -19.04 10.50 -28.79
#